data_AF-A0A9K3LVT1-F1
#
_entry.id   AF-A0A9K3LVT1-F1
#
_cell.length_a   1.000
_cell.length_b   1.000
_cell.length_c   1.000
_cell.angle_alpha   90.00
_cell.angle_beta   90.00
_cell.angle_gamma   90.00
#
_symmetry.space_group_name_H-M   'P 1'
#
loop_
_entity.id
_entity.type
_entity.pdbx_description
1 polymer ?
#
loop_
_entity_poly.entity_id
_entity_poly.type
_entity_poly.pdbx_seq_one_letter_code
_entity_poly.pdbx_strand_id
1 'polypeptide(L)'
;MVTITSRRRHVVQHRAKSTWIILQLLLFSLVASFTAVHGFVIPHSSCSFDRPRVFLKQSNQQERRSEDMRRTLAEFQQFLEDVFSLDIRNSSKKKQKHNKTIATTTIHTRGSQSPNLHLLSSIVTSLQEYLYENTEGWAFSFADLRPASERNFMGHVFLATNLAYVLAGSALLLEKDYLLGSMTELCAVASFQYHFQQLQQPYQRTTDEAVRVALTIDYVTALSSIGIGIAYLVQDHSLPSGQLLATATTGLVFLLLGWIWEEGLPYVVLHSFWHIYSAVTAYLVGTTHIANYPHSGV
;
A
#
# COMPACT_ATOMS: atom_id res chain seq x y z
N MET A 1 31.72 -24.86 11.99
CA MET A 1 31.04 -23.55 11.93
C MET A 1 31.25 -22.87 10.56
N VAL A 2 31.05 -23.59 9.44
CA VAL A 2 31.38 -23.09 8.06
C VAL A 2 30.26 -23.35 7.03
N THR A 3 29.13 -23.95 7.41
CA THR A 3 28.13 -24.44 6.44
C THR A 3 26.99 -23.47 6.11
N ILE A 4 26.83 -22.34 6.83
CA ILE A 4 25.69 -21.41 6.64
C ILE A 4 25.95 -20.39 5.51
N THR A 5 27.21 -20.07 5.21
CA THR A 5 27.57 -19.07 4.18
C THR A 5 27.39 -19.56 2.74
N SER A 6 27.42 -20.87 2.50
CA SER A 6 27.24 -21.46 1.16
C SER A 6 25.80 -21.35 0.65
N ARG A 7 24.80 -21.58 1.53
CA ARG A 7 23.38 -21.57 1.14
C ARG A 7 22.86 -20.19 0.75
N ARG A 8 23.35 -19.11 1.39
CA ARG A 8 23.01 -17.73 1.00
C ARG A 8 23.54 -17.35 -0.39
N ARG A 9 24.74 -17.81 -0.78
CA ARG A 9 25.32 -17.45 -2.10
C ARG A 9 24.54 -18.06 -3.27
N HIS A 10 24.08 -19.31 -3.14
CA HIS A 10 23.31 -19.95 -4.21
C HIS A 10 21.94 -19.30 -4.44
N VAL A 11 21.25 -18.87 -3.37
CA VAL A 11 19.97 -18.13 -3.49
C VAL A 11 20.20 -16.77 -4.16
N VAL A 12 21.27 -16.05 -3.82
CA VAL A 12 21.62 -14.77 -4.46
C VAL A 12 21.93 -14.94 -5.95
N GLN A 13 22.63 -16.01 -6.35
CA GLN A 13 22.99 -16.25 -7.75
C GLN A 13 21.78 -16.64 -8.63
N HIS A 14 20.83 -17.40 -8.09
CA HIS A 14 19.60 -17.73 -8.80
C HIS A 14 18.67 -16.51 -8.90
N ARG A 15 18.58 -15.71 -7.82
CA ARG A 15 17.89 -14.41 -7.83
C ARG A 15 18.49 -13.47 -8.88
N ALA A 16 19.82 -13.39 -9.02
CA ALA A 16 20.49 -12.53 -10.00
C ALA A 16 20.15 -12.85 -11.47
N LYS A 17 19.96 -14.14 -11.82
CA LYS A 17 19.59 -14.53 -13.19
C LYS A 17 18.12 -14.22 -13.50
N SER A 18 17.21 -14.53 -12.58
CA SER A 18 15.79 -14.22 -12.77
C SER A 18 15.54 -12.70 -12.81
N THR A 19 16.30 -11.94 -12.00
CA THR A 19 16.21 -10.47 -11.99
C THR A 19 16.76 -9.82 -13.26
N TRP A 20 17.80 -10.38 -13.89
CA TRP A 20 18.26 -9.91 -15.19
C TRP A 20 17.22 -10.05 -16.31
N ILE A 21 16.48 -11.16 -16.32
CA ILE A 21 15.39 -11.38 -17.30
C ILE A 21 14.25 -10.40 -17.06
N ILE A 22 13.85 -10.19 -15.80
CA ILE A 22 12.82 -9.20 -15.43
C ILE A 22 13.28 -7.79 -15.82
N LEU A 23 14.54 -7.42 -15.58
CA LEU A 23 15.09 -6.11 -15.96
C LEU A 23 15.03 -5.88 -17.47
N GLN A 24 15.34 -6.89 -18.28
CA GLN A 24 15.26 -6.80 -19.75
C GLN A 24 13.83 -6.62 -20.23
N LEU A 25 12.87 -7.36 -19.66
CA LEU A 25 11.45 -7.23 -19.99
C LEU A 25 10.90 -5.86 -19.58
N LEU A 26 11.34 -5.33 -18.44
CA LEU A 26 10.97 -4.00 -17.96
C LEU A 26 11.57 -2.88 -18.82
N LEU A 27 12.85 -3.00 -19.19
CA LEU A 27 13.50 -2.04 -20.09
C LEU A 27 12.80 -2.02 -21.46
N PHE A 28 12.42 -3.20 -21.97
CA PHE A 28 11.68 -3.30 -23.23
C PHE A 28 10.28 -2.65 -23.13
N SER A 29 9.55 -2.90 -22.03
CA SER A 29 8.25 -2.28 -21.76
C SER A 29 8.34 -0.75 -21.62
N LEU A 30 9.39 -0.25 -20.98
CA LEU A 30 9.63 1.18 -20.79
C LEU A 30 9.95 1.89 -22.12
N VAL A 31 10.78 1.28 -22.97
CA VAL A 31 11.08 1.78 -24.32
C VAL A 31 9.82 1.76 -25.19
N ALA A 32 9.03 0.68 -25.14
CA ALA A 32 7.77 0.59 -25.89
C ALA A 32 6.75 1.66 -25.47
N SER A 33 6.62 1.89 -24.15
CA SER A 33 5.73 2.92 -23.60
C SER A 33 6.19 4.34 -23.99
N PHE A 34 7.49 4.60 -23.96
CA PHE A 34 8.06 5.90 -24.39
C PHE A 34 7.80 6.17 -25.88
N THR A 35 7.94 5.16 -26.74
CA THR A 35 7.62 5.28 -28.16
C THR A 35 6.12 5.47 -28.43
N ALA A 36 5.24 4.86 -27.63
CA ALA A 36 3.79 5.03 -27.76
C ALA A 36 3.32 6.44 -27.38
N VAL A 37 3.91 7.03 -26.34
CA VAL A 37 3.57 8.38 -25.86
C VAL A 37 3.99 9.47 -26.85
N HIS A 38 5.09 9.30 -27.57
CA HIS A 38 5.57 10.29 -28.54
C HIS A 38 4.94 10.16 -29.94
N GLY A 39 4.15 9.11 -30.19
CA GLY A 39 3.49 8.87 -31.48
C GLY A 39 2.06 9.43 -31.59
N PHE A 40 1.45 9.91 -30.50
CA PHE A 40 0.05 10.33 -30.47
C PHE A 40 -0.10 11.85 -30.35
N VAL A 41 -0.26 12.52 -31.49
CA VAL A 41 -0.82 13.87 -31.59
C VAL A 41 -2.28 13.72 -32.04
N ILE A 42 -3.26 14.03 -31.18
CA ILE A 42 -4.68 14.05 -31.55
C ILE A 42 -5.34 15.37 -31.06
N PRO A 43 -6.27 15.97 -31.85
CA PRO A 43 -6.81 17.31 -31.62
C PRO A 43 -8.08 17.33 -30.74
N HIS A 44 -8.36 18.53 -30.21
CA HIS A 44 -9.51 18.92 -29.38
C HIS A 44 -10.86 18.98 -30.11
N SER A 45 -11.94 18.56 -29.42
CA SER A 45 -13.35 19.05 -29.54
C SER A 45 -14.29 18.15 -28.70
N SER A 46 -15.40 18.52 -28.08
CA SER A 46 -16.12 19.77 -27.74
C SER A 46 -17.25 19.39 -26.75
N CYS A 47 -17.61 20.28 -25.82
CA CYS A 47 -18.69 20.09 -24.83
C CYS A 47 -20.10 20.19 -25.42
N SER A 48 -21.08 19.52 -24.79
CA SER A 48 -22.49 19.95 -24.79
C SER A 48 -23.15 19.71 -23.44
N PHE A 49 -23.77 20.75 -22.90
CA PHE A 49 -24.52 20.81 -21.63
C PHE A 49 -26.02 20.87 -21.95
N ASP A 50 -26.86 20.02 -21.34
CA ASP A 50 -28.25 20.37 -20.99
C ASP A 50 -29.00 19.22 -20.28
N ARG A 51 -29.46 19.43 -19.04
CA ARG A 51 -30.79 19.03 -18.48
C ARG A 51 -30.90 19.20 -16.93
N PRO A 52 -31.85 19.98 -16.36
CA PRO A 52 -31.86 20.31 -14.93
C PRO A 52 -32.83 19.54 -13.99
N ARG A 53 -33.50 18.44 -14.41
CA ARG A 53 -34.60 17.84 -13.59
C ARG A 53 -34.33 16.50 -12.89
N VAL A 54 -33.10 15.96 -12.95
CA VAL A 54 -32.73 14.69 -12.27
C VAL A 54 -32.05 14.92 -10.90
N PHE A 55 -31.70 16.17 -10.57
CA PHE A 55 -30.80 16.53 -9.47
C PHE A 55 -31.31 16.22 -8.05
N LEU A 56 -32.61 16.35 -7.77
CA LEU A 56 -33.14 16.29 -6.39
C LEU A 56 -33.26 14.88 -5.80
N LYS A 57 -33.33 13.83 -6.63
CA LYS A 57 -33.43 12.45 -6.14
C LYS A 57 -32.05 11.82 -5.94
N GLN A 58 -31.05 12.27 -6.71
CA GLN A 58 -29.66 11.83 -6.58
C GLN A 58 -28.96 12.43 -5.35
N SER A 59 -29.25 13.69 -4.99
CA SER A 59 -28.61 14.34 -3.83
C SER A 59 -28.84 13.59 -2.51
N ASN A 60 -30.08 13.15 -2.24
CA ASN A 60 -30.42 12.46 -1.00
C ASN A 60 -29.87 11.04 -0.93
N GLN A 61 -29.57 10.42 -2.07
CA GLN A 61 -28.97 9.09 -2.14
C GLN A 61 -27.44 9.17 -2.00
N GLN A 62 -26.84 10.21 -2.56
CA GLN A 62 -25.41 10.49 -2.46
C GLN A 62 -25.00 10.89 -1.03
N GLU A 63 -25.83 11.67 -0.34
CA GLU A 63 -25.57 12.04 1.07
C GLU A 63 -25.53 10.80 1.98
N ARG A 64 -26.51 9.90 1.87
CA ARG A 64 -26.53 8.65 2.65
C ARG A 64 -25.32 7.75 2.38
N ARG A 65 -24.90 7.63 1.11
CA ARG A 65 -23.72 6.85 0.73
C ARG A 65 -22.43 7.45 1.26
N SER A 66 -22.32 8.78 1.25
CA SER A 66 -21.18 9.48 1.84
C SER A 66 -21.09 9.26 3.35
N GLU A 67 -22.24 9.19 4.05
CA GLU A 67 -22.32 8.84 5.47
C GLU A 67 -21.91 7.39 5.74
N ASP A 68 -22.42 6.44 4.97
CA ASP A 68 -22.05 5.02 5.12
C ASP A 68 -20.54 4.81 4.90
N MET A 69 -19.96 5.46 3.88
CA MET A 69 -18.54 5.35 3.60
C MET A 69 -17.67 6.01 4.68
N ARG A 70 -18.06 7.20 5.18
CA ARG A 70 -17.39 7.83 6.33
C ARG A 70 -17.43 6.95 7.57
N ARG A 71 -18.55 6.25 7.79
CA ARG A 71 -18.70 5.29 8.89
C ARG A 71 -17.76 4.10 8.71
N THR A 72 -17.70 3.50 7.52
CA THR A 72 -16.76 2.40 7.23
C THR A 72 -15.31 2.83 7.41
N LEU A 73 -14.94 4.04 6.97
CA LEU A 73 -13.61 4.60 7.19
C LEU A 73 -13.29 4.79 8.67
N ALA A 74 -14.24 5.33 9.46
CA ALA A 74 -14.07 5.51 10.90
C ALA A 74 -13.95 4.17 11.63
N GLU A 75 -14.75 3.17 11.27
CA GLU A 75 -14.68 1.82 11.83
C GLU A 75 -13.33 1.15 11.51
N PHE A 76 -12.84 1.32 10.27
CA PHE A 76 -11.53 0.81 9.88
C PHE A 76 -10.38 1.56 10.58
N GLN A 77 -10.47 2.88 10.71
CA GLN A 77 -9.48 3.68 11.42
C GLN A 77 -9.41 3.28 12.90
N GLN A 78 -10.56 3.14 13.57
CA GLN A 78 -10.62 2.63 14.94
C GLN A 78 -10.03 1.22 15.03
N PHE A 79 -10.32 0.36 14.04
CA PHE A 79 -9.72 -0.97 13.96
C PHE A 79 -8.19 -0.91 13.87
N LEU A 80 -7.63 -0.05 13.02
CA LEU A 80 -6.19 0.16 12.95
C LEU A 80 -5.64 0.64 14.29
N GLU A 81 -6.27 1.63 14.93
CA GLU A 81 -5.87 2.12 16.24
C GLU A 81 -5.88 1.01 17.32
N ASP A 82 -6.89 0.13 17.30
CA ASP A 82 -7.00 -1.01 18.21
C ASP A 82 -5.90 -2.05 17.96
N VAL A 83 -5.62 -2.39 16.69
CA VAL A 83 -4.52 -3.29 16.31
C VAL A 83 -3.17 -2.74 16.78
N PHE A 84 -2.92 -1.44 16.58
CA PHE A 84 -1.60 -0.85 16.86
C PHE A 84 -1.40 -0.47 18.32
N SER A 85 -2.45 -0.10 19.06
CA SER A 85 -2.35 0.22 20.48
C SER A 85 -1.99 -1.00 21.35
N LEU A 86 -2.27 -2.21 20.88
CA LEU A 86 -1.94 -3.46 21.57
C LEU A 86 -0.44 -3.77 21.58
N ASP A 87 0.29 -3.43 20.51
CA ASP A 87 1.73 -3.71 20.43
C ASP A 87 2.52 -2.84 21.43
N ILE A 88 2.14 -1.56 21.55
CA ILE A 88 2.71 -0.62 22.53
C ILE A 88 2.47 -1.10 23.97
N ARG A 89 1.25 -1.56 24.26
CA ARG A 89 0.86 -1.99 25.61
C ARG A 89 1.56 -3.29 26.03
N ASN A 90 1.82 -4.20 25.10
CA ASN A 90 2.53 -5.45 25.35
C ASN A 90 4.05 -5.24 25.52
N SER A 91 4.66 -4.34 24.73
CA SER A 91 6.08 -4.00 24.85
C SER A 91 6.42 -3.31 26.19
N SER A 92 5.52 -2.47 26.72
CA SER A 92 5.70 -1.81 28.03
C SER A 92 5.70 -2.82 29.20
N LYS A 93 4.77 -3.79 29.20
CA LYS A 93 4.69 -4.83 30.24
C LYS A 93 5.93 -5.73 30.28
N LYS A 94 6.54 -6.00 29.12
CA LYS A 94 7.76 -6.83 29.02
C LYS A 94 8.98 -6.12 29.65
N LYS A 95 9.12 -4.80 29.46
CA LYS A 95 10.18 -4.00 30.11
C LYS A 95 9.98 -3.87 31.62
N GLN A 96 8.73 -3.72 32.09
CA GLN A 96 8.46 -3.60 33.52
C GLN A 96 8.69 -4.92 34.28
N LYS A 97 8.50 -6.08 33.62
CA LYS A 97 8.78 -7.40 34.19
C LYS A 97 10.28 -7.69 34.32
N HIS A 98 11.13 -7.02 33.54
CA HIS A 98 12.59 -7.22 33.60
C HIS A 98 13.27 -6.40 34.72
N ASN A 99 12.65 -5.28 35.15
CA ASN A 99 13.15 -4.47 36.27
C ASN A 99 12.59 -4.86 37.65
N LYS A 100 11.76 -5.90 37.74
CA LYS A 100 11.11 -6.31 38.99
C LYS A 100 11.35 -7.79 39.30
N THR A 101 12.61 -8.18 39.36
CA THR A 101 13.03 -9.31 40.20
C THR A 101 13.09 -8.80 41.64
N ILE A 102 11.94 -8.80 42.33
CA ILE A 102 11.72 -8.93 43.78
C ILE A 102 10.19 -8.80 43.99
N ALA A 103 9.61 -9.79 44.67
CA ALA A 103 8.19 -9.98 45.02
C ALA A 103 7.27 -10.49 43.90
N THR A 104 7.24 -11.83 43.80
CA THR A 104 6.27 -12.64 43.06
C THR A 104 4.86 -12.47 43.63
N THR A 105 4.02 -11.71 42.95
CA THR A 105 2.56 -11.83 43.04
C THR A 105 2.02 -11.98 41.63
N THR A 106 1.61 -13.21 41.32
CA THR A 106 1.09 -13.61 40.00
C THR A 106 -0.31 -13.04 39.80
N ILE A 107 -0.40 -11.75 39.45
CA ILE A 107 -1.65 -11.17 38.98
C ILE A 107 -1.81 -11.59 37.51
N HIS A 108 -2.62 -12.63 37.27
CA HIS A 108 -3.13 -12.97 35.95
C HIS A 108 -4.07 -11.85 35.46
N THR A 109 -3.51 -10.75 34.96
CA THR A 109 -4.30 -9.82 34.13
C THR A 109 -4.55 -10.50 32.80
N ARG A 110 -5.64 -11.27 32.73
CA ARG A 110 -6.25 -11.75 31.48
C ARG A 110 -6.76 -10.51 30.76
N GLY A 111 -5.88 -9.86 29.99
CA GLY A 111 -6.28 -8.77 29.11
C GLY A 111 -7.32 -9.33 28.16
N SER A 112 -8.55 -8.84 28.26
CA SER A 112 -9.60 -9.11 27.29
C SER A 112 -9.11 -8.57 25.95
N GLN A 113 -8.49 -9.44 25.14
CA GLN A 113 -8.33 -9.20 23.72
C GLN A 113 -9.74 -9.18 23.12
N SER A 114 -10.06 -8.18 22.31
CA SER A 114 -11.36 -8.13 21.67
C SER A 114 -11.51 -9.36 20.76
N PRO A 115 -12.68 -10.03 20.76
CA PRO A 115 -12.87 -11.25 19.98
C PRO A 115 -12.62 -11.06 18.47
N ASN A 116 -12.85 -9.84 17.96
CA ASN A 116 -12.62 -9.50 16.55
C ASN A 116 -11.14 -9.54 16.16
N LEU A 117 -10.24 -9.13 17.07
CA LEU A 117 -8.80 -9.16 16.80
C LEU A 117 -8.26 -10.57 16.73
N HIS A 118 -8.80 -11.49 17.54
CA HIS A 118 -8.40 -12.88 17.49
C HIS A 118 -8.77 -13.50 16.14
N LEU A 119 -9.99 -13.25 15.65
CA LEU A 119 -10.42 -13.74 14.33
C LEU A 119 -9.52 -13.20 13.21
N LEU A 120 -9.26 -11.89 13.20
CA LEU A 120 -8.43 -11.28 12.16
C LEU A 120 -6.98 -11.76 12.21
N SER A 121 -6.40 -11.88 13.40
CA SER A 121 -5.07 -12.48 13.56
C SER A 121 -5.05 -13.90 13.02
N SER A 122 -6.08 -14.71 13.27
CA SER A 122 -6.14 -16.08 12.76
C SER A 122 -6.21 -16.14 11.23
N ILE A 123 -7.01 -15.26 10.60
CA ILE A 123 -7.12 -15.19 9.14
C ILE A 123 -5.80 -14.73 8.51
N VAL A 124 -5.20 -13.68 9.07
CA VAL A 124 -3.90 -13.14 8.61
C VAL A 124 -2.82 -14.20 8.75
N THR A 125 -2.76 -14.91 9.87
CA THR A 125 -1.79 -15.99 10.09
C THR A 125 -1.99 -17.13 9.08
N SER A 126 -3.22 -17.59 8.84
CA SER A 126 -3.48 -18.65 7.86
C SER A 126 -3.10 -18.24 6.43
N LEU A 127 -3.38 -16.99 6.05
CA LEU A 127 -2.95 -16.45 4.76
C LEU A 127 -1.42 -16.36 4.67
N GLN A 128 -0.79 -15.92 5.75
CA GLN A 128 0.66 -15.83 5.86
C GLN A 128 1.32 -17.20 5.72
N GLU A 129 0.83 -18.21 6.44
CA GLU A 129 1.32 -19.59 6.35
C GLU A 129 1.18 -20.14 4.92
N TYR A 130 -0.01 -20.00 4.33
CA TYR A 130 -0.26 -20.47 2.96
C TYR A 130 0.70 -19.84 1.95
N LEU A 131 0.82 -18.51 1.94
CA LEU A 131 1.70 -17.81 1.01
C LEU A 131 3.18 -18.05 1.33
N TYR A 132 3.55 -18.15 2.61
CA TYR A 132 4.92 -18.45 3.01
C TYR A 132 5.36 -19.82 2.46
N GLU A 133 4.51 -20.85 2.58
CA GLU A 133 4.78 -22.18 2.03
C GLU A 133 4.88 -22.16 0.49
N ASN A 134 3.98 -21.45 -0.19
CA ASN A 134 3.92 -21.43 -1.65
C ASN A 134 4.95 -20.50 -2.31
N THR A 135 5.52 -19.55 -1.57
CA THR A 135 6.52 -18.59 -2.09
C THR A 135 7.90 -18.77 -1.49
N GLU A 136 8.13 -19.85 -0.76
CA GLU A 136 9.38 -20.09 0.00
C GLU A 136 9.72 -18.91 0.93
N GLY A 137 8.69 -18.29 1.50
CA GLY A 137 8.76 -17.13 2.39
C GLY A 137 9.01 -15.80 1.71
N TRP A 138 9.08 -15.75 0.37
CA TRP A 138 9.33 -14.52 -0.39
C TRP A 138 8.19 -13.51 -0.29
N ALA A 139 6.91 -13.94 -0.28
CA ALA A 139 5.79 -13.00 -0.27
C ALA A 139 5.75 -12.10 0.98
N PHE A 140 6.31 -12.58 2.10
CA PHE A 140 6.36 -11.85 3.37
C PHE A 140 7.78 -11.51 3.81
N SER A 141 8.75 -11.56 2.89
CA SER A 141 10.03 -10.89 3.14
C SER A 141 9.84 -9.38 3.08
N PHE A 142 10.48 -8.68 3.99
CA PHE A 142 10.53 -7.22 4.02
C PHE A 142 11.99 -6.78 4.03
N ALA A 143 12.25 -5.65 3.39
CA ALA A 143 13.60 -5.14 3.21
C ALA A 143 14.23 -4.66 4.53
N ASP A 144 15.55 -4.87 4.68
CA ASP A 144 16.33 -4.28 5.77
C ASP A 144 16.75 -2.85 5.40
N LEU A 145 16.19 -1.87 6.08
CA LEU A 145 16.37 -0.46 5.73
C LEU A 145 17.59 0.20 6.37
N ARG A 146 18.42 -0.53 7.12
CA ARG A 146 19.58 0.07 7.80
C ARG A 146 20.50 0.81 6.81
N PRO A 147 21.04 1.99 7.19
CA PRO A 147 20.93 2.65 8.50
C PRO A 147 19.71 3.59 8.65
N ALA A 148 18.72 3.56 7.73
CA ALA A 148 17.51 4.35 7.87
C ALA A 148 16.69 3.87 9.08
N SER A 149 16.02 4.81 9.77
CA SER A 149 15.18 4.55 10.93
C SER A 149 14.07 5.58 11.01
N GLU A 150 13.04 5.30 11.80
CA GLU A 150 11.90 6.21 12.00
C GLU A 150 12.26 7.51 12.74
N ARG A 151 13.54 7.67 13.13
CA ARG A 151 14.06 8.83 13.89
C ARG A 151 15.04 9.68 13.11
N ASN A 152 15.46 9.24 11.92
CA ASN A 152 16.44 9.97 11.12
C ASN A 152 15.80 10.55 9.86
N PHE A 153 16.51 11.50 9.26
CA PHE A 153 16.05 12.22 8.09
C PHE A 153 15.63 11.28 6.95
N MET A 154 16.42 10.24 6.67
CA MET A 154 16.12 9.29 5.59
C MET A 154 14.81 8.54 5.83
N GLY A 155 14.54 8.07 7.06
CA GLY A 155 13.27 7.42 7.37
C GLY A 155 12.09 8.39 7.31
N HIS A 156 12.25 9.65 7.74
CA HIS A 156 11.19 10.65 7.61
C HIS A 156 10.86 10.95 6.14
N VAL A 157 11.87 11.11 5.28
CA VAL A 157 11.66 11.32 3.84
C VAL A 157 10.98 10.11 3.22
N PHE A 158 11.42 8.90 3.56
CA PHE A 158 10.78 7.67 3.08
C PHE A 158 9.30 7.61 3.47
N LEU A 159 8.98 7.84 4.74
CA LEU A 159 7.60 7.85 5.24
C LEU A 159 6.76 8.94 4.58
N ALA A 160 7.33 10.13 4.37
CA ALA A 160 6.65 11.26 3.75
C ALA A 160 6.21 11.00 2.30
N THR A 161 6.79 10.01 1.61
CA THR A 161 6.36 9.67 0.25
C THR A 161 4.92 9.14 0.19
N ASN A 162 4.39 8.63 1.31
CA ASN A 162 2.98 8.27 1.45
C ASN A 162 2.02 9.47 1.33
N LEU A 163 2.52 10.70 1.51
CA LEU A 163 1.72 11.90 1.24
C LEU A 163 1.25 11.98 -0.21
N ALA A 164 1.96 11.32 -1.15
CA ALA A 164 1.49 11.24 -2.54
C ALA A 164 0.11 10.57 -2.63
N TYR A 165 -0.13 9.50 -1.88
CA TYR A 165 -1.43 8.82 -1.82
C TYR A 165 -2.49 9.69 -1.13
N VAL A 166 -2.14 10.38 -0.02
CA VAL A 166 -3.08 11.31 0.64
C VAL A 166 -3.52 12.40 -0.32
N LEU A 167 -2.57 13.03 -1.02
CA LEU A 167 -2.87 14.10 -1.97
C LEU A 167 -3.71 13.61 -3.15
N ALA A 168 -3.36 12.45 -3.74
CA ALA A 168 -4.12 11.86 -4.83
C ALA A 168 -5.55 11.46 -4.39
N GLY A 169 -5.67 10.81 -3.23
CA GLY A 169 -6.95 10.40 -2.65
C GLY A 169 -7.84 11.61 -2.34
N SER A 170 -7.31 12.61 -1.62
CA SER A 170 -8.02 13.86 -1.34
C SER A 170 -8.43 14.60 -2.61
N ALA A 171 -7.60 14.62 -3.65
CA ALA A 171 -7.96 15.23 -4.94
C ALA A 171 -9.15 14.51 -5.60
N LEU A 172 -9.13 13.17 -5.64
CA LEU A 172 -10.25 12.36 -6.14
C LEU A 172 -11.53 12.58 -5.32
N LEU A 173 -11.43 12.66 -3.99
CA LEU A 173 -12.56 12.97 -3.11
C LEU A 173 -13.17 14.35 -3.42
N LEU A 174 -12.34 15.36 -3.68
CA LEU A 174 -12.79 16.70 -4.09
C LEU A 174 -13.48 16.69 -5.46
N GLU A 175 -13.03 15.82 -6.35
CA GLU A 175 -13.66 15.56 -7.66
C GLU A 175 -14.88 14.61 -7.59
N LYS A 176 -15.27 14.19 -6.36
CA LYS A 176 -16.42 13.31 -6.04
C LYS A 176 -16.23 11.84 -6.44
N ASP A 177 -15.01 11.40 -6.73
CA ASP A 177 -14.67 9.98 -6.78
C ASP A 177 -14.38 9.47 -5.36
N TYR A 178 -15.47 9.19 -4.66
CA TYR A 178 -15.48 8.76 -3.28
C TYR A 178 -14.82 7.41 -3.05
N LEU A 179 -15.04 6.46 -3.96
CA LEU A 179 -14.60 5.09 -3.78
C LEU A 179 -13.09 4.96 -3.98
N LEU A 180 -12.57 5.36 -5.15
CA LEU A 180 -11.13 5.27 -5.40
C LEU A 180 -10.36 6.28 -4.56
N GLY A 181 -10.93 7.47 -4.31
CA GLY A 181 -10.35 8.47 -3.42
C GLY A 181 -10.14 7.95 -1.99
N SER A 182 -11.19 7.41 -1.36
CA SER A 182 -11.11 6.84 -0.01
C SER A 182 -10.16 5.65 0.05
N MET A 183 -10.20 4.80 -0.98
CA MET A 183 -9.32 3.63 -1.02
C MET A 183 -7.85 4.03 -1.17
N THR A 184 -7.56 5.11 -1.89
CA THR A 184 -6.21 5.66 -2.04
C THR A 184 -5.71 6.28 -0.73
N GLU A 185 -6.55 6.98 0.02
CA GLU A 185 -6.19 7.45 1.38
C GLU A 185 -5.94 6.27 2.33
N LEU A 186 -6.72 5.20 2.20
CA LEU A 186 -6.52 3.98 2.98
C LEU A 186 -5.18 3.32 2.69
N CYS A 187 -4.76 3.26 1.42
CA CYS A 187 -3.42 2.84 1.02
C CYS A 187 -2.34 3.68 1.71
N ALA A 188 -2.54 5.00 1.80
CA ALA A 188 -1.60 5.89 2.47
C ALA A 188 -1.38 5.51 3.94
N VAL A 189 -2.47 5.24 4.67
CA VAL A 189 -2.42 4.87 6.09
C VAL A 189 -1.78 3.49 6.29
N ALA A 190 -2.23 2.49 5.52
CA ALA A 190 -1.71 1.13 5.62
C ALA A 190 -0.22 1.06 5.28
N SER A 191 0.19 1.69 4.17
CA SER A 191 1.57 1.71 3.71
C SER A 191 2.48 2.51 4.66
N PHE A 192 2.05 3.69 5.13
CA PHE A 192 2.80 4.44 6.13
C PHE A 192 3.08 3.60 7.37
N GLN A 193 2.05 2.91 7.86
CA GLN A 193 2.15 2.11 9.08
C GLN A 193 3.07 0.90 8.91
N TYR A 194 2.97 0.19 7.78
CA TYR A 194 3.91 -0.88 7.42
C TYR A 194 5.35 -0.36 7.42
N HIS A 195 5.63 0.71 6.68
CA HIS A 195 6.99 1.25 6.57
C HIS A 195 7.52 1.83 7.88
N PHE A 196 6.65 2.39 8.72
CA PHE A 196 7.02 2.85 10.05
C PHE A 196 7.51 1.69 10.93
N GLN A 197 6.78 0.57 10.93
CA GLN A 197 7.21 -0.64 11.63
C GLN A 197 8.46 -1.26 11.00
N GLN A 198 8.55 -1.29 9.66
CA GLN A 198 9.72 -1.76 8.94
C GLN A 198 10.99 -1.00 9.34
N LEU A 199 10.91 0.34 9.48
CA LEU A 199 12.03 1.17 9.94
C LEU A 199 12.43 0.92 11.41
N GLN A 200 11.50 0.44 12.24
CA GLN A 200 11.72 0.12 13.65
C GLN A 200 12.36 -1.26 13.88
N GLN A 201 12.06 -2.21 12.99
CA GLN A 201 12.40 -3.63 13.17
C GLN A 201 13.91 -3.88 13.34
N PRO A 202 14.82 -3.29 12.54
CA PRO A 202 16.25 -3.55 12.69
C PRO A 202 16.84 -3.09 14.03
N TYR A 203 16.10 -2.24 14.76
CA TYR A 203 16.47 -1.71 16.08
C TYR A 203 15.69 -2.37 17.22
N GLN A 204 15.01 -3.49 16.95
CA GLN A 204 14.25 -4.28 17.94
C GLN A 204 13.16 -3.47 18.67
N ARG A 205 12.59 -2.46 17.99
CA ARG A 205 11.50 -1.63 18.53
C ARG A 205 10.11 -2.17 18.18
N THR A 206 10.04 -3.06 17.20
CA THR A 206 8.87 -3.87 16.84
C THR A 206 9.33 -5.30 16.54
N THR A 207 8.39 -6.23 16.40
CA THR A 207 8.65 -7.65 16.10
C THR A 207 8.53 -7.92 14.59
N ASP A 208 9.18 -8.96 14.09
CA ASP A 208 9.03 -9.42 12.70
C ASP A 208 7.57 -9.77 12.37
N GLU A 209 6.84 -10.33 13.33
CA GLU A 209 5.42 -10.66 13.22
C GLU A 209 4.56 -9.41 13.01
N ALA A 210 4.79 -8.35 13.80
CA ALA A 210 4.06 -7.10 13.66
C ALA A 210 4.25 -6.49 12.27
N VAL A 211 5.50 -6.43 11.78
CA VAL A 211 5.82 -5.94 10.43
C VAL A 211 5.10 -6.75 9.36
N ARG A 212 5.07 -8.09 9.48
CA ARG A 212 4.39 -8.95 8.50
C ARG A 212 2.88 -8.74 8.50
N VAL A 213 2.26 -8.57 9.67
CA VAL A 213 0.83 -8.25 9.75
C VAL A 213 0.54 -6.91 9.08
N ALA A 214 1.34 -5.87 9.35
CA ALA A 214 1.17 -4.59 8.69
C ALA A 214 1.39 -4.69 7.16
N LEU A 215 2.38 -5.47 6.71
CA LEU A 215 2.60 -5.75 5.29
C LEU A 215 1.40 -6.46 4.64
N THR A 216 0.79 -7.43 5.33
CA THR A 216 -0.43 -8.10 4.83
C THR A 216 -1.56 -7.09 4.63
N ILE A 217 -1.78 -6.19 5.59
CA ILE A 217 -2.81 -5.15 5.50
C ILE A 217 -2.50 -4.24 4.31
N ASP A 218 -1.26 -3.74 4.21
CA ASP A 218 -0.81 -2.90 3.09
C ASP A 218 -1.08 -3.56 1.73
N TYR A 219 -0.72 -4.83 1.56
CA TYR A 219 -0.98 -5.58 0.32
C TYR A 219 -2.46 -5.72 0.00
N VAL A 220 -3.31 -6.06 0.97
CA VAL A 220 -4.76 -6.19 0.75
C VAL A 220 -5.34 -4.84 0.30
N THR A 221 -4.94 -3.77 0.96
CA THR A 221 -5.36 -2.40 0.65
C THR A 221 -4.89 -1.97 -0.74
N ALA A 222 -3.60 -2.16 -1.07
CA ALA A 222 -3.04 -1.84 -2.38
C ALA A 222 -3.70 -2.64 -3.52
N LEU A 223 -3.85 -3.96 -3.35
CA LEU A 223 -4.50 -4.84 -4.34
C LEU A 223 -5.97 -4.47 -4.56
N SER A 224 -6.67 -4.08 -3.50
CA SER A 224 -8.07 -3.62 -3.60
C SER A 224 -8.18 -2.32 -4.40
N SER A 225 -7.28 -1.36 -4.15
CA SER A 225 -7.20 -0.10 -4.92
C SER A 225 -6.89 -0.35 -6.39
N ILE A 226 -5.91 -1.22 -6.69
CA ILE A 226 -5.60 -1.64 -8.06
C ILE A 226 -6.82 -2.30 -8.73
N GLY A 227 -7.52 -3.18 -8.02
CA GLY A 227 -8.72 -3.85 -8.52
C GLY A 227 -9.84 -2.87 -8.88
N ILE A 228 -10.08 -1.86 -8.03
CA ILE A 228 -11.03 -0.77 -8.31
C ILE A 228 -10.60 0.02 -9.55
N GLY A 229 -9.33 0.39 -9.64
CA GLY A 229 -8.81 1.12 -10.80
C GLY A 229 -8.93 0.34 -12.11
N ILE A 230 -8.66 -0.97 -12.09
CA ILE A 230 -8.89 -1.85 -13.26
C ILE A 230 -10.38 -1.91 -13.61
N ALA A 231 -11.26 -2.03 -12.62
CA ALA A 231 -12.71 -2.04 -12.85
C ALA A 231 -13.19 -0.75 -13.52
N TYR A 232 -12.67 0.41 -13.11
CA TYR A 232 -12.96 1.70 -13.77
C TYR A 232 -12.52 1.70 -15.23
N LEU A 233 -11.27 1.30 -15.51
CA LEU A 233 -10.77 1.23 -16.89
C LEU A 233 -11.60 0.29 -17.78
N VAL A 234 -12.05 -0.84 -17.24
CA VAL A 234 -12.91 -1.79 -17.97
C VAL A 234 -14.30 -1.20 -18.23
N GLN A 235 -14.88 -0.54 -17.21
CA GLN A 235 -16.20 0.07 -17.30
C GLN A 235 -16.25 1.22 -18.30
N ASP A 236 -15.20 2.05 -18.33
CA ASP A 236 -15.09 3.22 -19.20
C ASP A 236 -15.04 2.88 -20.69
N HIS A 237 -14.71 1.61 -21.03
CA HIS A 237 -14.49 1.16 -22.41
C HIS A 237 -13.50 2.02 -23.22
N SER A 238 -12.69 2.85 -22.54
CA SER A 238 -11.72 3.74 -23.15
C SER A 238 -10.32 3.15 -23.04
N LEU A 239 -9.51 3.32 -24.08
CA LEU A 239 -8.09 2.99 -24.00
C LEU A 239 -7.42 3.93 -22.99
N PRO A 240 -6.55 3.42 -22.10
CA PRO A 240 -5.85 4.27 -21.16
C PRO A 240 -4.99 5.29 -21.90
N SER A 241 -4.94 6.53 -21.40
CA SER A 241 -4.09 7.56 -21.99
C SER A 241 -2.60 7.14 -21.93
N GLY A 242 -1.79 7.64 -22.87
CA GLY A 242 -0.36 7.35 -22.87
C GLY A 242 0.33 7.76 -21.55
N GLN A 243 -0.15 8.84 -20.91
CA GLN A 243 0.33 9.28 -19.61
C GLN A 243 0.03 8.25 -18.51
N LEU A 244 -1.19 7.72 -18.46
CA LEU A 244 -1.59 6.69 -17.50
C LEU A 244 -0.77 5.42 -17.68
N LEU A 245 -0.57 4.97 -18.91
CA LEU A 245 0.29 3.81 -19.20
C LEU A 245 1.73 4.06 -18.76
N ALA A 246 2.28 5.24 -19.04
CA ALA A 246 3.64 5.59 -18.65
C ALA A 246 3.82 5.61 -17.13
N THR A 247 2.89 6.21 -16.37
CA THR A 247 2.99 6.25 -14.90
C THR A 247 2.78 4.88 -14.29
N ALA A 248 1.83 4.08 -14.79
CA ALA A 248 1.57 2.73 -14.31
C ALA A 248 2.79 1.83 -14.54
N THR A 249 3.33 1.82 -15.76
CA THR A 249 4.52 1.03 -16.11
C THR A 249 5.72 1.49 -15.30
N THR A 250 5.95 2.81 -15.16
CA THR A 250 7.06 3.33 -14.37
C THR A 250 6.96 2.93 -12.90
N GLY A 251 5.76 3.03 -12.30
CA GLY A 251 5.50 2.53 -10.95
C GLY A 251 5.83 1.05 -10.81
N LEU A 252 5.29 0.20 -11.69
CA LEU A 252 5.57 -1.24 -11.67
C LEU A 252 7.05 -1.56 -11.79
N VAL A 253 7.79 -0.83 -12.64
CA VAL A 253 9.25 -0.98 -12.74
C VAL A 253 9.89 -0.68 -11.39
N PHE A 254 9.58 0.44 -10.76
CA PHE A 254 10.14 0.79 -9.45
C PHE A 254 9.78 -0.20 -8.34
N LEU A 255 8.57 -0.74 -8.34
CA LEU A 255 8.16 -1.80 -7.41
C LEU A 255 9.00 -3.05 -7.60
N LEU A 256 9.08 -3.53 -8.84
CA LEU A 256 9.82 -4.75 -9.18
C LEU A 256 11.30 -4.60 -8.87
N LEU A 257 11.90 -3.45 -9.21
CA LEU A 257 13.26 -3.11 -8.83
C LEU A 257 13.43 -3.08 -7.29
N GLY A 258 12.46 -2.55 -6.55
CA GLY A 258 12.44 -2.59 -5.09
C GLY A 258 12.52 -4.01 -4.52
N TRP A 259 11.86 -4.99 -5.16
CA TRP A 259 11.98 -6.40 -4.76
C TRP A 259 13.33 -7.05 -5.11
N ILE A 260 14.08 -6.48 -6.07
CA ILE A 260 15.44 -6.95 -6.38
C ILE A 260 16.41 -6.51 -5.28
N TRP A 261 16.28 -5.27 -4.84
CA TRP A 261 17.14 -4.67 -3.85
C TRP A 261 16.41 -4.54 -2.51
N GLU A 262 16.23 -5.65 -1.80
CA GLU A 262 15.59 -5.71 -0.47
C GLU A 262 16.49 -5.14 0.67
N GLU A 263 17.43 -4.24 0.37
CA GLU A 263 18.40 -3.73 1.34
C GLU A 263 18.72 -2.23 1.13
N GLY A 264 18.73 -1.49 2.24
CA GLY A 264 19.33 -0.16 2.39
C GLY A 264 18.71 0.96 1.55
N LEU A 265 19.56 1.88 1.12
CA LEU A 265 19.17 3.09 0.39
C LEU A 265 18.50 2.81 -0.98
N PRO A 266 18.97 1.85 -1.80
CA PRO A 266 18.31 1.54 -3.07
C PRO A 266 16.84 1.18 -2.90
N TYR A 267 16.49 0.33 -1.91
CA TYR A 267 15.10 0.02 -1.60
C TYR A 267 14.30 1.29 -1.30
N VAL A 268 14.80 2.11 -0.37
CA VAL A 268 14.12 3.34 0.05
C VAL A 268 13.80 4.23 -1.13
N VAL A 269 14.78 4.45 -2.02
CA VAL A 269 14.60 5.34 -3.19
C VAL A 269 13.62 4.73 -4.20
N LEU A 270 13.81 3.47 -4.58
CA LEU A 270 12.97 2.81 -5.58
C LEU A 270 11.53 2.68 -5.10
N HIS A 271 11.33 2.28 -3.85
CA HIS A 271 10.01 2.13 -3.26
C HIS A 271 9.31 3.50 -3.06
N SER A 272 10.07 4.57 -2.77
CA SER A 272 9.54 5.94 -2.76
C SER A 272 8.97 6.34 -4.13
N PHE A 273 9.67 6.00 -5.22
CA PHE A 273 9.15 6.25 -6.56
C PHE A 273 7.93 5.40 -6.88
N TRP A 274 7.89 4.14 -6.42
CA TRP A 274 6.67 3.32 -6.49
C TRP A 274 5.47 4.05 -5.88
N HIS A 275 5.59 4.62 -4.68
CA HIS A 275 4.50 5.38 -4.04
C HIS A 275 4.03 6.55 -4.90
N ILE A 276 4.97 7.36 -5.41
CA ILE A 276 4.63 8.54 -6.19
C ILE A 276 3.93 8.16 -7.49
N TYR A 277 4.49 7.22 -8.25
CA TYR A 277 3.94 6.85 -9.56
C TYR A 277 2.63 6.06 -9.46
N SER A 278 2.47 5.22 -8.44
CA SER A 278 1.19 4.52 -8.20
C SER A 278 0.09 5.48 -7.73
N ALA A 279 0.40 6.46 -6.87
CA ALA A 279 -0.53 7.51 -6.48
C ALA A 279 -0.98 8.36 -7.69
N VAL A 280 -0.03 8.78 -8.54
CA VAL A 280 -0.35 9.50 -9.79
C VAL A 280 -1.20 8.63 -10.71
N THR A 281 -0.92 7.33 -10.80
CA THR A 281 -1.72 6.40 -11.62
C THR A 281 -3.14 6.30 -11.09
N ALA A 282 -3.35 6.18 -9.78
CA ALA A 282 -4.68 6.17 -9.17
C ALA A 282 -5.46 7.46 -9.48
N TYR A 283 -4.81 8.63 -9.35
CA TYR A 283 -5.40 9.92 -9.71
C TYR A 283 -5.81 9.99 -11.19
N LEU A 284 -4.94 9.55 -12.11
CA LEU A 284 -5.24 9.54 -13.54
C LEU A 284 -6.36 8.57 -13.91
N VAL A 285 -6.45 7.42 -13.25
CA VAL A 285 -7.57 6.48 -13.43
C VAL A 285 -8.88 7.11 -12.97
N GLY A 286 -8.93 7.68 -11.76
CA GLY A 286 -10.16 8.25 -11.22
C GLY A 286 -10.64 9.48 -12.00
N THR A 287 -9.74 10.39 -12.37
CA THR A 287 -10.07 11.56 -13.22
C THR A 287 -10.61 11.16 -14.59
N THR A 288 -10.04 10.11 -15.20
CA THR A 288 -10.54 9.54 -16.46
C THR A 288 -11.95 8.98 -16.29
N HIS A 289 -12.19 8.23 -15.20
CA HIS A 289 -13.51 7.69 -14.88
C HIS A 289 -14.57 8.79 -14.69
N ILE A 290 -14.25 9.83 -13.93
CA ILE A 290 -15.12 10.99 -13.71
C ILE A 290 -15.44 11.69 -15.04
N ALA A 291 -14.45 11.86 -15.92
CA ALA A 291 -14.63 12.50 -17.22
C ALA A 291 -15.56 11.71 -18.16
N ASN A 292 -15.51 10.38 -18.10
CA ASN A 292 -16.40 9.49 -18.87
C ASN A 292 -17.82 9.43 -18.29
N TYR A 293 -17.97 9.72 -16.99
CA TYR A 293 -19.25 9.69 -16.30
C TYR A 293 -19.52 10.94 -15.44
N PRO A 294 -19.64 12.13 -16.02
CA PRO A 294 -19.82 13.39 -15.28
C PRO A 294 -21.16 13.45 -14.49
N HIS A 295 -22.06 12.50 -14.71
CA HIS A 295 -23.36 12.37 -14.06
C HIS A 295 -23.48 11.12 -13.18
N SER A 296 -22.46 10.27 -13.09
CA SER A 296 -22.45 9.14 -12.17
C SER A 296 -22.15 9.56 -10.73
N GLY A 297 -22.52 10.79 -10.33
CA GLY A 297 -22.46 11.24 -8.94
C GLY A 297 -23.16 10.21 -8.03
N VAL A 298 -22.36 9.24 -7.57
CA VAL A 298 -22.69 8.14 -6.67
C VAL A 298 -22.44 8.64 -5.27
#